data_AF-A0A1B7N8W5-F1
#
_entry.id   AF-A0A1B7N8W5-F1
#
_cell.length_a   1.000
_cell.length_b   1.000
_cell.length_c   1.000
_cell.angle_alpha   90.00
_cell.angle_beta   90.00
_cell.angle_gamma   90.00
#
_symmetry.space_group_name_H-M   'P 1'
#
loop_
_entity.id
_entity.type
_entity.pdbx_description
1 polymer ?
#
loop_
_entity_poly.entity_id
_entity_poly.type
_entity_poly.pdbx_seq_one_letter_code
_entity_poly.pdbx_strand_id
1 'polypeptide(L)'
;MVDWNAIFMKTMHSLIGLYAWEFIISLDFDWAVLTGKKRFRWPLIFYFAGRYLLLAALVGIAVAMDVSKEINCHTLYAFNQLAGNAAVGLASINLSLRTIAIWSQSKWIIALLILLILGHWSLILQGVLLGATWAPGGCQITYSNTTILSATFIYSMCFDFVVMCLSAYKLAWVPARNGTNGTHTRLIMMLFSDGLIYFFIAFMSNLVATTFMVLNLNPTMSIIFNVPAAIASTIVASRVVRRLTNFQISGPEMM
;
A
#
# COMPACT_ATOMS: atom_id res chain seq x y z
N MET A 1 8.39 18.77 -29.29
CA MET A 1 7.24 18.97 -28.37
C MET A 1 7.06 17.65 -27.63
N VAL A 2 7.13 17.64 -26.29
CA VAL A 2 7.08 16.39 -25.52
C VAL A 2 5.61 16.01 -25.31
N ASP A 3 5.17 14.90 -25.91
CA ASP A 3 3.79 14.40 -25.77
C ASP A 3 3.62 13.70 -24.42
N TRP A 4 3.35 14.50 -23.38
CA TRP A 4 3.15 14.05 -22.01
C TRP A 4 2.08 12.96 -21.85
N ASN A 5 1.06 12.95 -22.70
CA ASN A 5 0.03 11.90 -22.71
C ASN A 5 0.58 10.55 -23.16
N ALA A 6 1.45 10.53 -24.18
CA ALA A 6 2.05 9.29 -24.66
C ALA A 6 3.03 8.71 -23.62
N ILE A 7 3.79 9.57 -22.92
CA ILE A 7 4.66 9.16 -21.81
C ILE A 7 3.84 8.57 -20.66
N PHE A 8 2.73 9.22 -20.31
CA PHE A 8 1.81 8.74 -19.27
C PHE A 8 1.26 7.35 -19.60
N MET A 9 0.72 7.16 -20.81
CA MET A 9 0.16 5.87 -21.25
C MET A 9 1.22 4.76 -21.21
N LYS A 10 2.43 5.02 -21.72
CA LYS A 10 3.54 4.05 -21.70
C LYS A 10 3.99 3.71 -20.27
N THR A 11 4.03 4.71 -19.39
CA THR A 11 4.40 4.53 -17.98
C THR A 11 3.36 3.67 -17.26
N MET A 12 2.07 3.97 -17.43
CA MET A 12 0.98 3.19 -16.83
C MET A 12 0.97 1.74 -17.32
N HIS A 13 1.16 1.48 -18.61
CA HIS A 13 1.29 0.11 -19.13
C HIS A 13 2.50 -0.64 -18.56
N SER A 14 3.63 0.05 -18.40
CA SER A 14 4.83 -0.54 -17.80
C SER A 14 4.59 -0.91 -16.34
N LEU A 15 3.90 -0.06 -15.58
CA LEU A 15 3.53 -0.31 -14.19
C LEU A 15 2.54 -1.46 -14.04
N ILE A 16 1.55 -1.56 -14.93
CA ILE A 16 0.61 -2.69 -14.99
C ILE A 16 1.38 -3.98 -15.23
N GLY A 17 2.32 -4.00 -16.18
CA GLY A 17 3.17 -5.16 -16.46
C GLY A 17 4.03 -5.56 -15.26
N LEU A 18 4.64 -4.59 -14.58
CA LEU A 18 5.45 -4.82 -13.38
C LEU A 18 4.61 -5.41 -12.24
N TYR A 19 3.41 -4.88 -12.01
CA TYR A 19 2.52 -5.39 -10.98
C TYR A 19 1.95 -6.77 -11.34
N ALA A 20 1.61 -7.01 -12.61
CA ALA A 20 1.18 -8.32 -13.09
C ALA A 20 2.28 -9.37 -12.91
N TRP A 21 3.54 -9.02 -13.21
CA TRP A 21 4.70 -9.87 -12.94
C TRP A 21 4.83 -10.22 -11.46
N GLU A 22 4.79 -9.22 -10.57
CA GLU A 22 4.81 -9.45 -9.12
C GLU A 22 3.65 -10.34 -8.69
N PHE A 23 2.45 -10.09 -9.21
CA PHE A 23 1.24 -10.86 -8.93
C PHE A 23 1.43 -12.32 -9.32
N ILE A 24 1.95 -12.60 -10.52
CA ILE A 24 2.14 -13.97 -11.02
C ILE A 24 3.15 -14.74 -10.17
N ILE A 25 4.31 -14.16 -9.86
CA ILE A 25 5.32 -14.84 -9.03
C ILE A 25 4.81 -15.14 -7.63
N SER A 26 3.89 -14.32 -7.13
CA SER A 26 3.34 -14.48 -5.79
C SER A 26 2.14 -15.42 -5.70
N LEU A 27 1.58 -15.88 -6.83
CA LEU A 27 0.43 -16.79 -6.88
C LEU A 27 0.69 -18.13 -6.21
N ASP A 28 1.92 -18.67 -6.26
CA ASP A 28 2.25 -19.93 -5.56
C ASP A 28 1.97 -19.85 -4.06
N PHE A 29 2.24 -18.68 -3.46
CA PHE A 29 1.94 -18.45 -2.05
C PHE A 29 0.43 -18.40 -1.79
N ASP A 30 -0.31 -17.70 -2.64
CA ASP A 30 -1.76 -17.55 -2.51
C ASP A 30 -2.48 -18.88 -2.69
N TRP A 31 -2.05 -19.66 -3.69
CA TRP A 31 -2.54 -21.01 -3.94
C TRP A 31 -2.23 -21.94 -2.78
N ALA A 32 -1.03 -21.85 -2.19
CA ALA A 32 -0.70 -22.63 -0.99
C ALA A 32 -1.56 -22.26 0.23
N VAL A 33 -1.97 -20.99 0.36
CA VAL A 33 -2.89 -20.57 1.42
C VAL A 33 -4.33 -21.04 1.13
N LEU A 34 -4.78 -20.92 -0.11
CA LEU A 34 -6.14 -21.29 -0.52
C LEU A 34 -6.38 -22.81 -0.48
N THR A 35 -5.38 -23.60 -0.89
CA THR A 35 -5.40 -25.07 -0.82
C THR A 35 -5.21 -25.63 0.59
N GLY A 36 -5.13 -24.77 1.62
CA GLY A 36 -4.96 -25.18 3.01
C GLY A 36 -3.58 -25.74 3.35
N LYS A 37 -2.63 -25.76 2.40
CA LYS A 37 -1.23 -26.14 2.66
C LYS A 37 -0.56 -25.17 3.65
N LYS A 38 -1.08 -23.95 3.80
CA LYS A 38 -0.69 -22.98 4.83
C LYS A 38 -1.88 -22.58 5.69
N ARG A 39 -1.66 -22.53 7.01
CA ARG A 39 -2.69 -22.16 7.99
C ARG A 39 -3.15 -20.71 7.78
N PHE A 40 -4.44 -20.53 7.50
CA PHE A 40 -5.04 -19.21 7.35
C PHE A 40 -4.97 -18.43 8.66
N ARG A 41 -4.51 -17.17 8.59
CA ARG A 41 -4.48 -16.26 9.73
C ARG A 41 -5.18 -14.97 9.39
N TRP A 42 -5.89 -14.40 10.36
CA TRP A 42 -6.64 -13.15 10.21
C TRP A 42 -5.87 -12.00 9.51
N PRO A 43 -4.58 -11.74 9.80
CA PRO A 43 -3.80 -10.71 9.12
C PRO A 43 -3.66 -10.90 7.60
N LEU A 44 -3.78 -12.14 7.08
CA LEU A 44 -3.71 -12.38 5.63
C LEU A 44 -4.91 -11.79 4.88
N ILE A 45 -6.03 -11.51 5.55
CA ILE A 45 -7.20 -10.90 4.91
C ILE A 45 -6.83 -9.51 4.36
N PHE A 46 -6.12 -8.69 5.15
CA PHE A 46 -5.69 -7.35 4.71
C PHE A 46 -4.63 -7.41 3.61
N TYR A 47 -3.77 -8.43 3.63
CA TYR A 47 -2.84 -8.72 2.55
C TYR A 47 -3.55 -9.04 1.23
N PHE A 48 -4.52 -9.96 1.25
CA PHE A 48 -5.28 -10.30 0.05
C PHE A 48 -6.13 -9.13 -0.43
N ALA A 49 -6.84 -8.47 0.48
CA ALA A 49 -7.68 -7.31 0.16
C ALA A 49 -6.87 -6.22 -0.54
N GLY A 50 -5.71 -5.81 -0.01
CA GLY A 50 -4.90 -4.75 -0.60
C GLY A 50 -4.37 -5.13 -1.98
N ARG A 51 -3.98 -6.40 -2.15
CA ARG A 51 -3.45 -6.91 -3.42
C ARG A 51 -4.53 -7.02 -4.51
N TYR A 52 -5.69 -7.56 -4.19
CA TYR A 52 -6.79 -7.66 -5.16
C TYR A 52 -7.41 -6.30 -5.48
N LEU A 53 -7.50 -5.39 -4.50
CA LEU A 53 -7.96 -4.02 -4.73
C LEU A 53 -7.01 -3.26 -5.66
N LEU A 54 -5.69 -3.35 -5.45
CA LEU A 54 -4.73 -2.71 -6.34
C LEU A 54 -4.77 -3.32 -7.75
N LEU A 55 -4.92 -4.64 -7.88
CA LEU A 55 -5.11 -5.28 -9.19
C LEU A 55 -6.37 -4.75 -9.89
N ALA A 56 -7.50 -4.67 -9.18
CA ALA A 56 -8.74 -4.15 -9.72
C ALA A 56 -8.63 -2.67 -10.12
N ALA A 57 -7.90 -1.86 -9.35
CA ALA A 57 -7.57 -0.48 -9.67
C ALA A 57 -6.78 -0.40 -11.00
N LEU A 58 -5.71 -1.18 -11.14
CA LEU A 58 -4.88 -1.20 -12.35
C LEU A 58 -5.63 -1.68 -13.59
N VAL A 59 -6.50 -2.68 -13.45
CA VAL A 59 -7.40 -3.09 -14.55
C VAL A 59 -8.38 -1.96 -14.90
N GLY A 60 -8.92 -1.26 -13.91
CA GLY A 60 -9.75 -0.07 -14.12
C GLY A 60 -9.03 1.04 -14.88
N ILE A 61 -7.75 1.28 -14.59
CA ILE A 61 -6.91 2.23 -15.33
C ILE A 61 -6.70 1.75 -16.77
N ALA A 62 -6.39 0.47 -16.98
CA ALA A 62 -6.23 -0.09 -18.32
C ALA A 62 -7.50 0.11 -19.18
N VAL A 63 -8.67 -0.19 -18.60
CA VAL A 63 -9.97 0.03 -19.26
C VAL A 63 -10.21 1.51 -19.53
N ALA A 64 -9.88 2.40 -18.59
CA ALA A 64 -10.03 3.84 -18.77
C ALA A 64 -9.21 4.38 -19.95
N MET A 65 -8.08 3.73 -20.28
CA MET A 65 -7.17 4.11 -21.35
C MET A 65 -7.57 3.54 -22.72
N ASP A 66 -8.25 2.40 -22.78
CA ASP A 66 -8.57 1.67 -24.03
C ASP A 66 -10.05 1.79 -24.46
N VAL A 67 -10.89 2.38 -23.61
CA VAL A 67 -12.32 2.50 -23.89
C VAL A 67 -12.60 3.51 -25.01
N SER A 68 -13.22 3.03 -26.09
CA SER A 68 -13.68 3.84 -27.24
C SER A 68 -15.19 4.10 -27.24
N LYS A 69 -15.92 3.52 -26.28
CA LYS A 69 -17.38 3.65 -26.13
C LYS A 69 -17.73 4.49 -24.91
N GLU A 70 -18.86 5.20 -24.97
CA GLU A 70 -19.35 6.01 -23.85
C GLU A 70 -19.52 5.17 -22.57
N ILE A 71 -18.78 5.55 -21.53
CA ILE A 71 -18.90 4.97 -20.18
C ILE A 71 -18.96 6.07 -19.14
N ASN A 72 -19.45 5.73 -17.95
CA ASN A 72 -19.44 6.61 -16.79
C ASN A 72 -18.00 6.76 -16.24
N CYS A 73 -17.20 7.63 -16.85
CA CYS A 73 -15.82 7.94 -16.45
C CYS A 73 -15.72 8.29 -14.96
N HIS A 74 -16.69 9.04 -14.44
CA HIS A 74 -16.78 9.40 -13.03
C HIS A 74 -16.73 8.16 -12.12
N THR A 75 -17.58 7.16 -12.37
CA THR A 75 -17.64 5.93 -11.56
C THR A 75 -16.35 5.12 -11.66
N LEU A 76 -15.77 5.01 -12.85
CA LEU A 76 -14.54 4.25 -13.08
C LEU A 76 -13.34 4.88 -12.34
N TYR A 77 -13.17 6.20 -12.47
CA TYR A 77 -12.09 6.91 -11.78
C TYR A 77 -12.34 6.98 -10.27
N ALA A 78 -13.59 7.13 -9.81
CA ALA A 78 -13.94 7.07 -8.39
C ALA A 78 -13.58 5.72 -7.79
N PHE A 79 -13.94 4.63 -8.48
CA PHE A 79 -13.55 3.27 -8.09
C PHE A 79 -12.03 3.11 -8.04
N ASN A 80 -11.32 3.55 -9.08
CA ASN A 80 -9.87 3.42 -9.15
C ASN A 80 -9.16 4.22 -8.04
N GLN A 81 -9.60 5.45 -7.79
CA GLN A 81 -9.07 6.30 -6.72
C GLN A 81 -9.32 5.67 -5.34
N LEU A 82 -10.54 5.18 -5.09
CA LEU A 82 -10.88 4.50 -3.85
C LEU A 82 -10.08 3.22 -3.67
N ALA A 83 -10.01 2.36 -4.68
CA ALA A 83 -9.30 1.08 -4.63
C ALA A 83 -7.79 1.27 -4.46
N GLY A 84 -7.18 2.23 -5.18
CA GLY A 84 -5.76 2.56 -5.04
C GLY A 84 -5.41 3.11 -3.66
N ASN A 85 -6.17 4.10 -3.18
CA ASN A 85 -5.96 4.65 -1.84
C ASN A 85 -6.23 3.62 -0.74
N ALA A 86 -7.25 2.78 -0.90
CA ALA A 86 -7.53 1.67 0.02
C ALA A 86 -6.39 0.64 0.04
N ALA A 87 -5.76 0.35 -1.10
CA ALA A 87 -4.60 -0.54 -1.16
C ALA A 87 -3.40 0.01 -0.37
N VAL A 88 -3.18 1.34 -0.40
CA VAL A 88 -2.18 2.01 0.43
C VAL A 88 -2.56 1.92 1.91
N GLY A 89 -3.79 2.25 2.28
CA GLY A 89 -4.25 2.15 3.68
C GLY A 89 -4.16 0.72 4.24
N LEU A 90 -4.45 -0.30 3.42
CA LEU A 90 -4.28 -1.70 3.77
C LEU A 90 -2.81 -2.11 3.91
N ALA A 91 -1.91 -1.54 3.10
CA ALA A 91 -0.48 -1.71 3.28
C ALA A 91 -0.02 -1.16 4.63
N SER A 92 -0.51 0.01 5.03
CA SER A 92 -0.23 0.61 6.35
C SER A 92 -0.82 -0.22 7.51
N ILE A 93 -2.01 -0.81 7.35
CA ILE A 93 -2.54 -1.78 8.33
C ILE A 93 -1.63 -3.00 8.46
N ASN A 94 -1.11 -3.54 7.36
CA ASN A 94 -0.18 -4.67 7.41
C ASN A 94 1.11 -4.35 8.18
N LEU A 95 1.57 -3.10 8.12
CA LEU A 95 2.70 -2.63 8.93
C LEU A 95 2.31 -2.51 10.41
N SER A 96 1.16 -1.91 10.73
CA SER A 96 0.71 -1.70 12.10
C SER A 96 0.45 -3.01 12.86
N LEU A 97 -0.08 -4.04 12.18
CA LEU A 97 -0.27 -5.38 12.75
C LEU A 97 1.04 -5.99 13.25
N ARG A 98 2.17 -5.70 12.59
CA ARG A 98 3.49 -6.15 13.05
C ARG A 98 3.90 -5.46 14.32
N THR A 99 3.68 -4.15 14.40
CA THR A 99 3.95 -3.37 15.60
C THR A 99 3.14 -3.88 16.78
N ILE A 100 1.86 -4.22 16.57
CA ILE A 100 1.03 -4.83 17.61
C ILE A 100 1.65 -6.14 18.13
N ALA A 101 2.15 -6.99 17.23
CA ALA A 101 2.82 -8.23 17.60
C ALA A 101 4.13 -7.98 18.38
N ILE A 102 4.95 -7.00 17.96
CA ILE A 102 6.20 -6.61 18.65
C ILE A 102 5.91 -6.10 20.07
N TRP A 103 4.79 -5.40 20.26
CA TRP A 103 4.36 -4.87 21.55
C TRP A 103 3.56 -5.86 22.39
N SER A 104 3.56 -7.15 22.01
CA SER A 104 2.87 -8.23 22.73
C SER A 104 1.40 -7.91 23.03
N GLN A 105 0.73 -7.26 22.07
CA GLN A 105 -0.69 -6.88 22.15
C GLN A 105 -1.06 -5.96 23.33
N SER A 106 -0.18 -5.00 23.67
CA SER A 106 -0.52 -4.00 24.68
C SER A 106 -1.75 -3.18 24.25
N LYS A 107 -2.76 -3.11 25.13
CA LYS A 107 -4.06 -2.47 24.84
C LYS A 107 -3.92 -0.99 24.45
N TRP A 108 -2.94 -0.29 25.03
CA TRP A 108 -2.62 1.10 24.71
C TRP A 108 -2.19 1.30 23.25
N ILE A 109 -1.27 0.46 22.75
CA ILE A 109 -0.79 0.57 21.36
C ILE A 109 -1.88 0.15 20.39
N ILE A 110 -2.66 -0.89 20.72
CA ILE A 110 -3.81 -1.30 19.91
C ILE A 110 -4.82 -0.15 19.79
N ALA A 111 -5.19 0.49 20.91
CA ALA A 111 -6.12 1.62 20.89
C ALA A 111 -5.62 2.78 20.04
N LEU A 112 -4.33 3.16 20.18
CA LEU A 112 -3.70 4.19 19.36
C LEU A 112 -3.75 3.85 17.86
N LEU A 113 -3.37 2.62 17.49
CA LEU A 113 -3.34 2.19 16.09
C LEU A 113 -4.73 2.09 15.48
N ILE A 114 -5.73 1.61 16.22
CA ILE A 114 -7.12 1.60 15.76
C ILE A 114 -7.60 3.02 15.48
N LEU A 115 -7.31 3.98 16.36
CA LEU A 115 -7.69 5.38 16.16
C LEU A 115 -7.06 5.97 14.89
N LEU A 116 -5.77 5.71 14.67
CA LEU A 116 -5.08 6.17 13.46
C LEU A 116 -5.62 5.51 12.19
N ILE A 117 -5.95 4.20 12.24
CA ILE A 117 -6.58 3.50 11.13
C ILE A 117 -7.94 4.14 10.81
N LEU A 118 -8.78 4.39 11.81
CA LEU A 118 -10.09 5.03 11.59
C LEU A 118 -9.96 6.42 10.95
N GLY A 119 -9.00 7.23 11.41
CA GLY A 119 -8.70 8.53 10.80
C GLY A 119 -8.18 8.43 9.37
N HIS A 120 -7.42 7.39 9.06
CA HIS A 120 -6.94 7.14 7.70
C HIS A 120 -8.12 6.79 6.76
N TRP A 121 -8.99 5.87 7.17
CA TRP A 121 -10.12 5.42 6.35
C TRP A 121 -11.18 6.49 6.17
N SER A 122 -11.38 7.38 7.15
CA SER A 122 -12.29 8.51 6.99
C SER A 122 -11.80 9.48 5.90
N LEU A 123 -10.51 9.76 5.84
CA LEU A 123 -9.91 10.59 4.79
C LEU A 123 -9.99 9.92 3.41
N ILE A 124 -9.74 8.61 3.31
CA ILE A 124 -9.90 7.86 2.06
C ILE A 124 -11.33 7.97 1.54
N LEU A 125 -12.33 7.77 2.39
CA LEU A 125 -13.75 7.82 2.00
C LEU A 125 -14.18 9.23 1.60
N GLN A 126 -13.65 10.26 2.27
CA GLN A 126 -13.91 11.67 1.93
C GLN A 126 -13.21 12.08 0.62
N GLY A 127 -12.08 11.45 0.29
CA GLY A 127 -11.26 11.73 -0.91
C GLY A 127 -11.85 11.29 -2.25
N VAL A 128 -13.04 10.68 -2.28
CA VAL A 128 -13.67 10.15 -3.51
C VAL A 128 -14.27 11.26 -4.41
N LEU A 129 -14.24 12.54 -4.00
CA LEU A 129 -14.72 13.66 -4.82
C LEU A 129 -13.77 13.98 -5.99
N LEU A 130 -13.98 13.31 -7.12
CA LEU A 130 -13.35 13.61 -8.40
C LEU A 130 -14.41 13.75 -9.50
N GLY A 131 -14.24 14.72 -10.39
CA GLY A 131 -15.06 14.92 -11.58
C GLY A 131 -14.35 14.40 -12.82
N ALA A 132 -15.00 13.50 -13.57
CA ALA A 132 -14.51 13.04 -14.86
C ALA A 132 -15.68 12.97 -15.86
N THR A 133 -15.48 13.54 -17.05
CA THR A 133 -16.50 13.57 -18.12
C THR A 133 -15.98 12.88 -19.37
N TRP A 134 -16.91 12.33 -20.15
CA TRP A 134 -16.61 11.78 -21.47
C TRP A 134 -16.35 12.92 -22.47
N ALA A 135 -15.25 12.83 -23.22
CA ALA A 135 -14.94 13.74 -24.33
C ALA A 135 -14.72 12.93 -25.61
N PRO A 136 -14.93 13.51 -26.82
CA PRO A 136 -14.61 12.83 -28.08
C PRO A 136 -13.09 12.59 -28.14
N GLY A 137 -12.68 11.35 -27.83
CA GLY A 137 -11.27 10.97 -27.61
C GLY A 137 -10.99 10.22 -26.31
N GLY A 138 -11.99 10.02 -25.44
CA GLY A 138 -11.91 9.17 -24.24
C GLY A 138 -12.31 9.88 -22.94
N CYS A 139 -12.08 9.22 -21.81
CA CYS A 139 -12.38 9.79 -20.50
C CYS A 139 -11.34 10.84 -20.07
N GLN A 140 -11.78 12.07 -19.80
CA GLN A 140 -10.93 13.14 -19.28
C GLN A 140 -11.32 13.54 -17.85
N ILE A 141 -10.30 13.79 -17.04
CA ILE A 141 -10.45 14.27 -15.66
C ILE A 141 -10.74 15.77 -15.71
N THR A 142 -11.92 16.19 -15.28
CA THR A 142 -12.33 17.61 -15.28
C THR A 142 -11.93 18.33 -14.01
N TYR A 143 -12.00 17.66 -12.87
CA TYR A 143 -11.62 18.22 -11.58
C TYR A 143 -11.17 17.12 -10.64
N SER A 144 -10.11 17.35 -9.88
CA SER A 144 -9.67 16.46 -8.80
C SER A 144 -9.25 17.30 -7.61
N ASN A 145 -9.77 16.99 -6.43
CA ASN A 145 -9.39 17.70 -5.22
C ASN A 145 -8.04 17.17 -4.70
N THR A 146 -6.96 17.64 -5.31
CA THR A 146 -5.57 17.28 -4.97
C THR A 146 -5.22 17.64 -3.53
N THR A 147 -5.95 18.57 -2.89
CA THR A 147 -5.79 18.93 -1.47
C THR A 147 -6.20 17.78 -0.55
N ILE A 148 -7.37 17.16 -0.78
CA ILE A 148 -7.81 16.03 0.05
C ILE A 148 -6.94 14.81 -0.21
N LEU A 149 -6.58 14.58 -1.47
CA LEU A 149 -5.68 13.49 -1.84
C LEU A 149 -4.31 13.67 -1.18
N SER A 150 -3.72 14.88 -1.20
CA SER A 150 -2.41 15.15 -0.59
C SER A 150 -2.49 15.03 0.92
N ALA A 151 -3.55 15.52 1.54
CA ALA A 151 -3.80 15.29 2.96
C ALA A 151 -3.86 13.80 3.31
N THR A 152 -4.48 12.96 2.46
CA THR A 152 -4.55 11.50 2.66
C THR A 152 -3.17 10.84 2.57
N PHE A 153 -2.35 11.20 1.57
CA PHE A 153 -0.98 10.69 1.44
C PHE A 153 -0.07 11.15 2.58
N ILE A 154 -0.16 12.43 2.98
CA ILE A 154 0.57 12.96 4.15
C ILE A 154 0.15 12.22 5.42
N TYR A 155 -1.14 12.00 5.61
CA TYR A 155 -1.65 11.23 6.74
C TYR A 155 -1.09 9.80 6.74
N SER A 156 -1.06 9.15 5.57
CA SER A 156 -0.50 7.81 5.38
C SER A 156 0.97 7.75 5.82
N MET A 157 1.77 8.72 5.40
CA MET A 157 3.17 8.81 5.79
C MET A 157 3.36 9.00 7.28
N CYS A 158 2.61 9.93 7.88
CA CYS A 158 2.67 10.19 9.31
C CYS A 158 2.28 8.94 10.10
N PHE A 159 1.23 8.25 9.66
CA PHE A 159 0.80 6.99 10.24
C PHE A 159 1.90 5.93 10.17
N ASP A 160 2.45 5.68 8.98
CA ASP A 160 3.52 4.70 8.79
C ASP A 160 4.78 5.08 9.60
N PHE A 161 5.09 6.36 9.70
CA PHE A 161 6.24 6.87 10.48
C PHE A 161 6.05 6.66 11.97
N VAL A 162 4.85 6.92 12.52
CA VAL A 162 4.52 6.64 13.93
C VAL A 162 4.65 5.14 14.21
N VAL A 163 4.08 4.29 13.34
CA VAL A 163 4.16 2.83 13.44
C VAL A 163 5.62 2.35 13.41
N MET A 164 6.43 2.90 12.51
CA MET A 164 7.86 2.65 12.46
C MET A 164 8.55 3.07 13.76
N CYS A 165 8.34 4.29 14.25
CA CYS A 165 8.98 4.80 15.47
C CYS A 165 8.64 3.92 16.68
N LEU A 166 7.38 3.50 16.82
CA LEU A 166 6.95 2.59 17.87
C LEU A 166 7.64 1.23 17.77
N SER A 167 7.83 0.74 16.55
CA SER A 167 8.52 -0.55 16.30
C SER A 167 10.02 -0.44 16.60
N ALA A 168 10.66 0.65 16.15
CA ALA A 168 12.06 0.98 16.38
C ALA A 168 12.36 1.14 17.87
N TYR A 169 11.55 1.92 18.57
CA TYR A 169 11.73 2.22 19.99
C TYR A 169 11.70 0.95 20.83
N LYS A 170 10.69 0.10 20.63
CA LYS A 170 10.58 -1.16 21.37
C LYS A 170 11.76 -2.09 21.08
N LEU A 171 12.21 -2.14 19.83
CA LEU A 171 13.34 -2.98 19.46
C LEU A 171 14.69 -2.40 19.90
N ALA A 172 14.88 -1.10 20.00
CA ALA A 172 16.12 -0.53 20.52
C ALA A 172 16.25 -0.78 22.04
N TRP A 173 15.13 -0.79 22.76
CA TRP A 173 15.10 -0.91 24.22
C TRP A 173 15.10 -2.34 24.77
N VAL A 174 14.60 -3.33 24.02
CA VAL A 174 14.46 -4.72 24.49
C VAL A 174 15.78 -5.53 24.51
N PRO A 175 16.65 -5.48 23.47
CA PRO A 175 17.93 -6.20 23.44
C PRO A 175 18.91 -5.72 24.51
N ALA A 176 18.83 -4.45 24.91
CA ALA A 176 19.71 -3.87 25.93
C ALA A 176 19.43 -4.39 27.35
N ARG A 177 18.26 -5.01 27.59
CA ARG A 177 17.78 -5.34 28.93
C ARG A 177 17.71 -6.84 29.24
N ASN A 178 17.56 -7.69 28.23
CA ASN A 178 17.51 -9.15 28.40
C ASN A 178 18.54 -9.81 27.46
N GLY A 179 19.67 -10.26 28.03
CA GLY A 179 20.66 -11.08 27.34
C GLY A 179 20.18 -12.51 27.06
N THR A 180 19.05 -12.67 26.36
CA THR A 180 18.43 -13.98 26.13
C THR A 180 18.36 -14.35 24.64
N ASN A 181 18.94 -15.51 24.33
CA ASN A 181 18.72 -16.46 23.23
C ASN A 181 18.65 -15.89 21.79
N GLY A 182 19.72 -16.17 21.03
CA GLY A 182 20.01 -15.61 19.70
C GLY A 182 19.01 -15.87 18.57
N THR A 183 18.00 -16.75 18.72
CA THR A 183 16.98 -17.00 17.70
C THR A 183 15.84 -15.97 17.72
N HIS A 184 15.36 -15.58 18.90
CA HIS A 184 14.27 -14.60 19.03
C HIS A 184 14.77 -13.19 18.66
N THR A 185 15.99 -12.85 19.07
CA THR A 185 16.66 -11.58 18.73
C THR A 185 16.92 -11.45 17.23
N ARG A 186 17.30 -12.55 16.55
CA ARG A 186 17.56 -12.53 15.09
C ARG A 186 16.28 -12.33 14.28
N LEU A 187 15.16 -12.95 14.68
CA LEU A 187 13.85 -12.73 14.05
C LEU A 187 13.39 -11.27 14.17
N ILE A 188 13.53 -10.68 15.35
CA ILE A 188 13.10 -9.29 15.57
C ILE A 188 14.05 -8.30 14.88
N MET A 189 15.35 -8.57 14.83
CA MET A 189 16.34 -7.75 14.12
C MET A 189 16.16 -7.83 12.58
N MET A 190 15.88 -9.02 12.04
CA MET A 190 15.50 -9.17 10.62
C MET A 190 14.16 -8.50 10.32
N LEU A 191 13.19 -8.52 11.24
CA LEU A 191 11.90 -7.85 11.06
C LEU A 191 12.07 -6.33 10.92
N PHE A 192 13.04 -5.75 11.65
CA PHE A 192 13.34 -4.34 11.61
C PHE A 192 14.22 -3.92 10.43
N SER A 193 15.26 -4.69 10.09
CA SER A 193 16.18 -4.34 8.99
C SER A 193 15.47 -4.33 7.63
N ASP A 194 14.97 -5.47 7.15
CA ASP A 194 13.53 -5.70 7.12
C ASP A 194 12.63 -4.52 6.78
N GLY A 195 11.71 -4.27 7.71
CA GLY A 195 10.68 -3.25 7.62
C GLY A 195 11.22 -1.83 7.45
N LEU A 196 12.46 -1.53 7.86
CA LEU A 196 13.06 -0.19 7.74
C LEU A 196 13.37 0.15 6.29
N ILE A 197 14.03 -0.75 5.55
CA ILE A 197 14.31 -0.54 4.11
C ILE A 197 12.99 -0.41 3.34
N TYR A 198 12.03 -1.27 3.67
CA TYR A 198 10.72 -1.29 3.06
C TYR A 198 9.89 -0.04 3.35
N PHE A 199 9.88 0.43 4.59
CA PHE A 199 9.28 1.72 4.96
C PHE A 199 9.95 2.87 4.22
N PHE A 200 11.28 2.88 4.12
CA PHE A 200 12.00 3.96 3.45
C PHE A 200 11.58 4.06 1.97
N ILE A 201 11.43 2.92 1.28
CA ILE A 201 10.93 2.87 -0.10
C ILE A 201 9.50 3.40 -0.18
N ALA A 202 8.59 2.96 0.69
CA ALA A 202 7.20 3.40 0.70
C ALA A 202 7.08 4.91 1.02
N PHE A 203 7.81 5.38 2.02
CA PHE A 203 7.86 6.79 2.43
C PHE A 203 8.38 7.68 1.30
N MET A 204 9.50 7.31 0.66
CA MET A 204 10.05 8.08 -0.47
C MET A 204 9.10 8.09 -1.66
N SER A 205 8.45 6.95 -1.96
CA SER A 205 7.48 6.87 -3.05
C SER A 205 6.26 7.77 -2.80
N ASN A 206 5.71 7.70 -1.58
CA ASN A 206 4.61 8.57 -1.17
C ASN A 206 5.04 10.05 -1.13
N LEU A 207 6.33 10.35 -0.84
CA LEU A 207 6.86 11.71 -0.75
C LEU A 207 6.89 12.36 -2.10
N VAL A 208 7.43 11.63 -3.09
CA VAL A 208 7.38 12.06 -4.48
C VAL A 208 5.94 12.31 -4.92
N ALA A 209 5.01 11.40 -4.62
CA ALA A 209 3.58 11.59 -4.96
C ALA A 209 2.99 12.85 -4.32
N THR A 210 3.19 13.04 -3.02
CA THR A 210 2.70 14.21 -2.27
C THR A 210 3.28 15.51 -2.81
N THR A 211 4.58 15.57 -3.09
CA THR A 211 5.24 16.78 -3.60
C THR A 211 4.62 17.23 -4.92
N PHE A 212 4.41 16.29 -5.85
CA PHE A 212 3.76 16.61 -7.14
C PHE A 212 2.31 17.07 -6.98
N MET A 213 1.59 16.53 -6.00
CA MET A 213 0.22 16.95 -5.70
C MET A 213 0.13 18.33 -5.07
N VAL A 214 1.07 18.70 -4.20
CA VAL A 214 1.15 20.02 -3.56
C VAL A 214 1.59 21.10 -4.55
N LEU A 215 2.50 20.79 -5.48
CA LEU A 215 2.97 21.71 -6.51
C LEU A 215 1.87 22.10 -7.51
N ASN A 216 0.78 21.33 -7.60
CA ASN A 216 -0.41 21.60 -8.40
C ASN A 216 -0.12 22.07 -9.85
N LEU A 217 0.78 21.35 -10.53
CA LEU A 217 1.29 21.74 -11.85
C LEU A 217 0.26 21.57 -12.98
N ASN A 218 -0.56 20.50 -12.91
CA ASN A 218 -1.70 20.20 -13.80
C ASN A 218 -2.46 18.95 -13.27
N PRO A 219 -3.77 18.76 -13.55
CA PRO A 219 -4.56 17.65 -12.99
C PRO A 219 -3.96 16.26 -13.21
N THR A 220 -3.46 15.99 -14.42
CA THR A 220 -2.85 14.70 -14.78
C THR A 220 -1.46 14.52 -14.16
N MET A 221 -0.63 15.58 -14.18
CA MET A 221 0.75 15.53 -13.68
C MET A 221 0.81 15.46 -12.16
N SER A 222 -0.14 16.06 -11.47
CA SER A 222 -0.23 16.00 -10.01
C SER A 222 -0.47 14.56 -9.52
N ILE A 223 -1.15 13.71 -10.30
CA ILE A 223 -1.58 12.37 -9.86
C ILE A 223 -0.70 11.25 -10.45
N ILE A 224 0.24 11.57 -11.36
CA ILE A 224 1.06 10.58 -12.08
C ILE A 224 1.85 9.65 -11.15
N PHE A 225 2.31 10.15 -10.00
CA PHE A 225 3.10 9.40 -9.03
C PHE A 225 2.27 8.65 -7.98
N ASN A 226 0.94 8.86 -7.95
CA ASN A 226 0.07 8.13 -7.04
C ASN A 226 0.10 6.62 -7.36
N VAL A 227 -0.08 6.25 -8.64
CA VAL A 227 -0.08 4.84 -9.06
C VAL A 227 1.25 4.14 -8.75
N PRO A 228 2.43 4.69 -9.14
CA PRO A 228 3.72 4.16 -8.69
C PRO A 228 3.85 4.02 -7.17
N ALA A 229 3.42 5.03 -6.41
CA ALA A 229 3.53 5.01 -4.95
C ALA A 229 2.66 3.94 -4.30
N ALA A 230 1.43 3.76 -4.80
CA ALA A 230 0.54 2.69 -4.37
C ALA A 230 1.12 1.32 -4.70
N ILE A 231 1.60 1.12 -5.94
CA ILE A 231 2.25 -0.12 -6.37
C ILE A 231 3.45 -0.46 -5.49
N ALA A 232 4.36 0.49 -5.29
CA ALA A 232 5.55 0.29 -4.47
C ALA A 232 5.17 -0.09 -3.03
N SER A 233 4.26 0.67 -2.41
CA SER A 233 3.82 0.43 -1.03
C SER A 233 3.15 -0.94 -0.86
N THR A 234 2.26 -1.32 -1.78
CA THR A 234 1.57 -2.61 -1.72
C THR A 234 2.49 -3.79 -2.01
N ILE A 235 3.40 -3.71 -3.00
CA ILE A 235 4.39 -4.77 -3.28
C ILE A 235 5.26 -4.99 -2.05
N VAL A 236 5.77 -3.90 -1.49
CA VAL A 236 6.63 -3.92 -0.32
C VAL A 236 5.92 -4.56 0.87
N ALA A 237 4.73 -4.07 1.22
CA ALA A 237 3.93 -4.65 2.31
C ALA A 237 3.62 -6.14 2.07
N SER A 238 3.34 -6.52 0.83
CA SER A 238 3.05 -7.89 0.42
C SER A 238 4.26 -8.82 0.55
N ARG A 239 5.44 -8.41 0.07
CA ARG A 239 6.69 -9.18 0.20
C ARG A 239 7.06 -9.37 1.65
N VAL A 240 6.89 -8.32 2.43
CA VAL A 240 7.12 -8.28 3.87
C VAL A 240 6.23 -9.31 4.58
N VAL A 241 4.92 -9.36 4.29
CA VAL A 241 3.98 -10.37 4.83
C VAL A 241 4.39 -11.79 4.44
N ARG A 242 4.65 -12.04 3.14
CA ARG A 242 5.08 -13.36 2.65
C ARG A 242 6.36 -13.86 3.32
N ARG A 243 7.37 -12.99 3.47
CA ARG A 243 8.63 -13.30 4.16
C ARG A 243 8.35 -13.74 5.59
N LEU A 244 7.54 -12.99 6.33
CA LEU A 244 7.19 -13.31 7.72
C LEU A 244 6.49 -14.68 7.83
N THR A 245 5.54 -14.98 6.95
CA THR A 245 4.83 -16.26 6.96
C THR A 245 5.77 -17.43 6.64
N ASN A 246 6.69 -17.27 5.69
CA ASN A 246 7.64 -18.32 5.33
C ASN A 246 8.68 -18.57 6.43
N PHE A 247 9.20 -17.52 7.07
CA PHE A 247 10.16 -17.66 8.18
C PHE A 247 9.59 -18.41 9.38
N GLN A 248 8.29 -18.22 9.69
CA GLN A 248 7.65 -18.95 10.78
C GLN A 248 7.43 -20.44 10.48
N ILE A 249 7.40 -20.84 9.21
CA ILE A 249 7.33 -22.25 8.80
C ILE A 249 8.71 -22.92 8.93
N SER A 250 9.81 -22.15 8.87
CA SER A 250 11.18 -22.63 9.02
C SER A 250 11.79 -22.43 10.41
N GLY A 251 11.07 -21.76 11.33
CA GLY A 251 11.38 -21.71 12.77
C GLY A 251 10.80 -22.93 13.48
N PRO A 252 11.44 -23.42 14.56
CA PRO A 252 11.45 -24.83 14.89
C PRO A 252 10.05 -25.40 15.05
N GLU A 253 9.84 -26.50 14.34
CA GLU A 253 8.94 -27.55 14.76
C GLU A 253 9.24 -27.87 16.22
N MET A 254 8.43 -27.31 17.12
CA MET A 254 8.27 -27.81 18.47
C MET A 254 6.79 -28.20 18.57
N MET A 255 6.48 -29.35 17.97
CA MET A 255 5.56 -30.27 18.61
C MET A 255 6.28 -30.88 19.81
#